data_AF-A0A963BS35-F1
#
_entry.id   AF-A0A963BS35-F1
#
_cell.length_a   1.000
_cell.length_b   1.000
_cell.length_c   1.000
_cell.angle_alpha   90.00
_cell.angle_beta   90.00
_cell.angle_gamma   90.00
#
_symmetry.space_group_name_H-M   'P 1'
#
loop_
_entity.id
_entity.type
_entity.pdbx_description
1 polymer ?
#
loop_
_entity_poly.entity_id
_entity_poly.type
_entity_poly.pdbx_seq_one_letter_code
_entity_poly.pdbx_strand_id
1 'polypeptide(L)'
;MRNHIAARLAGTADKGFLPKQGWLSAFQKGFGSTEQDPDKLVTMANIVEAIGEYERSQVFVETPWKHYVGGNDRAISGEAKLGALLFYRPYEEGGANCVSCHRGDFFTDEDFHVMAVPQIGRGKNDGPNGRGDIGRSDISRFLSDQYKFRTPTLLNVEVTGPWGHSGAYTSLEAMVRHMANPARALAAYDEGQLGDQIPPVQLAYRDENSALALARLEANRAAGRTHFQPVDLTDQEVGQIVAFLKTLTDPCVKDRECLKPWFFEAQTVGKEDVDGLMLRAIDHRRSPL
;
A
#
# COMPACT_ATOMS: atom_id res chain seq x y z
N MET A 1 -17.67 10.62 -18.84
CA MET A 1 -17.24 10.67 -17.43
C MET A 1 -16.14 11.70 -17.18
N ARG A 2 -14.93 11.57 -17.74
CA ARG A 2 -13.80 12.50 -17.49
C ARG A 2 -14.13 13.99 -17.76
N ASN A 3 -14.72 14.30 -18.91
CA ASN A 3 -15.13 15.67 -19.24
C ASN A 3 -16.20 16.21 -18.30
N HIS A 4 -17.04 15.34 -17.74
CA HIS A 4 -18.07 15.72 -16.78
C HIS A 4 -17.46 16.11 -15.42
N ILE A 5 -16.41 15.40 -14.99
CA ILE A 5 -15.65 15.75 -13.78
C ILE A 5 -15.00 17.12 -13.95
N ALA A 6 -14.32 17.34 -15.07
CA ALA A 6 -13.69 18.63 -15.38
C ALA A 6 -14.72 19.77 -15.40
N ALA A 7 -15.84 19.60 -16.12
CA ALA A 7 -16.90 20.59 -16.19
C ALA A 7 -17.57 20.87 -14.83
N ARG A 8 -17.71 19.85 -13.96
CA ARG A 8 -18.23 20.04 -12.60
C ARG A 8 -17.27 20.87 -11.74
N LEU A 9 -15.97 20.59 -11.79
CA LEU A 9 -14.94 21.36 -11.07
C LEU A 9 -14.78 22.79 -11.64
N ALA A 10 -14.95 22.95 -12.95
CA ALA A 10 -14.98 24.24 -13.63
C ALA A 10 -16.23 25.08 -13.29
N GLY A 11 -17.25 24.47 -12.68
CA GLY A 11 -18.54 25.10 -12.41
C GLY A 11 -19.42 25.28 -13.65
N THR A 12 -19.07 24.64 -14.77
CA THR A 12 -19.81 24.69 -16.04
C THR A 12 -20.85 23.58 -16.17
N ALA A 13 -20.78 22.54 -15.35
CA ALA A 13 -21.80 21.50 -15.17
C ALA A 13 -22.29 21.37 -13.72
N ASP A 14 -23.47 20.77 -13.52
CA ASP A 14 -24.10 20.48 -12.21
C ASP A 14 -24.14 21.69 -11.26
N LYS A 15 -24.57 22.84 -11.78
CA LYS A 15 -24.68 24.08 -10.99
C LYS A 15 -25.52 23.85 -9.74
N GLY A 16 -24.97 24.18 -8.57
CA GLY A 16 -25.59 23.98 -7.26
C GLY A 16 -25.17 22.70 -6.53
N PHE A 17 -24.45 21.78 -7.18
CA PHE A 17 -23.95 20.56 -6.54
C PHE A 17 -22.69 20.81 -5.69
N LEU A 18 -21.84 21.74 -6.11
CA LEU A 18 -20.72 22.25 -5.31
C LEU A 18 -21.09 23.66 -4.80
N PRO A 19 -21.40 23.82 -3.50
CA PRO A 19 -21.85 25.09 -2.93
C PRO A 19 -20.79 26.20 -2.96
N LYS A 20 -19.49 25.87 -3.07
CA LYS A 20 -18.41 26.84 -3.32
C LYS A 20 -17.64 26.47 -4.59
N GLN A 21 -17.52 27.44 -5.50
CA GLN A 21 -16.76 27.31 -6.75
C GLN A 21 -15.46 28.13 -6.63
N GLY A 22 -14.37 27.48 -6.23
CA GLY A 22 -13.06 28.12 -6.01
C GLY A 22 -11.92 27.60 -6.91
N TRP A 23 -12.20 26.59 -7.73
CA TRP A 23 -11.17 25.85 -8.46
C TRP A 23 -10.46 26.67 -9.53
N LEU A 24 -11.14 27.56 -10.25
CA LEU A 24 -10.48 28.43 -11.24
C LEU A 24 -9.35 29.24 -10.61
N SER A 25 -9.60 29.87 -9.47
CA SER A 25 -8.60 30.66 -8.74
C SER A 25 -7.45 29.79 -8.23
N ALA A 26 -7.76 28.60 -7.71
CA ALA A 26 -6.74 27.64 -7.27
C ALA A 26 -5.85 27.16 -8.43
N PHE A 27 -6.43 26.87 -9.59
CA PHE A 27 -5.69 26.48 -10.80
C PHE A 27 -4.87 27.63 -11.37
N GLN A 28 -5.41 28.87 -11.41
CA GLN A 28 -4.65 30.06 -11.80
C GLN A 28 -3.39 30.20 -10.94
N LYS A 29 -3.53 30.05 -9.62
CA LYS A 29 -2.40 30.10 -8.68
C LYS A 29 -1.42 28.93 -8.89
N GLY A 30 -1.91 27.70 -8.95
CA GLY A 30 -1.07 26.50 -9.05
C GLY A 30 -0.30 26.40 -10.37
N PHE A 31 -0.91 26.81 -11.49
CA PHE A 31 -0.32 26.76 -12.82
C PHE A 31 0.32 28.09 -13.24
N GLY A 32 0.32 29.13 -12.39
CA GLY A 32 0.82 30.46 -12.75
C GLY A 32 0.10 31.07 -13.96
N SER A 33 -1.18 30.77 -14.13
CA SER A 33 -1.98 31.14 -15.31
C SER A 33 -2.91 32.33 -15.02
N THR A 34 -3.11 33.18 -16.01
CA THR A 34 -4.10 34.28 -15.97
C THR A 34 -5.38 33.96 -16.73
N GLU A 35 -5.53 32.73 -17.23
CA GLU A 35 -6.71 32.28 -17.98
C GLU A 35 -7.99 32.43 -17.14
N GLN A 36 -9.00 33.09 -17.71
CA GLN A 36 -10.28 33.39 -17.05
C GLN A 36 -11.39 32.41 -17.44
N ASP A 37 -11.21 31.68 -18.54
CA ASP A 37 -12.11 30.63 -18.99
C ASP A 37 -11.82 29.32 -18.23
N PRO A 38 -12.70 28.88 -17.31
CA PRO A 38 -12.46 27.68 -16.52
C PRO A 38 -12.43 26.42 -17.37
N ASP A 39 -13.09 26.37 -18.53
CA ASP A 39 -13.05 25.19 -19.40
C ASP A 39 -11.68 25.02 -20.09
N LYS A 40 -10.87 26.09 -20.14
CA LYS A 40 -9.50 26.05 -20.69
C LYS A 40 -8.44 25.75 -19.63
N LEU A 41 -8.70 26.05 -18.36
CA LEU A 41 -7.73 25.88 -17.28
C LEU A 41 -8.03 24.69 -16.37
N VAL A 42 -9.30 24.45 -16.03
CA VAL A 42 -9.74 23.32 -15.19
C VAL A 42 -10.00 22.10 -16.07
N THR A 43 -8.98 21.72 -16.83
CA THR A 43 -9.05 20.58 -17.76
C THR A 43 -8.68 19.28 -17.05
N MET A 44 -9.10 18.14 -17.60
CA MET A 44 -8.68 16.84 -17.06
C MET A 44 -7.15 16.67 -17.03
N ALA A 45 -6.44 17.24 -18.00
CA ALA A 45 -4.97 17.21 -18.03
C ALA A 45 -4.38 17.92 -16.81
N ASN A 46 -4.81 19.16 -16.56
CA ASN A 46 -4.34 19.95 -15.41
C ASN A 46 -4.81 19.34 -14.07
N ILE A 47 -5.99 18.72 -14.02
CA ILE A 47 -6.45 18.00 -12.83
C ILE A 47 -5.50 16.83 -12.50
N VAL A 48 -5.15 16.00 -13.50
CA VAL A 48 -4.22 14.88 -13.30
C VAL A 48 -2.82 15.38 -12.95
N GLU A 49 -2.36 16.47 -13.57
CA GLU A 49 -1.06 17.06 -13.26
C GLU A 49 -1.00 17.57 -11.82
N ALA A 50 -2.02 18.31 -11.36
CA ALA A 50 -2.09 18.81 -9.99
C ALA A 50 -2.11 17.67 -8.96
N ILE A 51 -2.87 16.60 -9.21
CA ILE A 51 -2.86 15.39 -8.35
C ILE A 51 -1.47 14.75 -8.36
N GLY A 52 -0.85 14.62 -9.54
CA GLY A 52 0.48 14.04 -9.66
C GLY A 52 1.57 14.85 -8.96
N GLU A 53 1.50 16.18 -8.97
CA GLU A 53 2.43 17.05 -8.22
C GLU A 53 2.21 16.91 -6.70
N TYR A 54 0.97 16.81 -6.25
CA TYR A 54 0.66 16.52 -4.85
C TYR A 54 1.27 15.17 -4.41
N GLU A 55 1.05 14.10 -5.18
CA GLU A 55 1.64 12.78 -4.92
C GLU A 55 3.18 12.81 -4.95
N ARG A 56 3.80 13.54 -5.89
CA ARG A 56 5.27 13.70 -5.98
C ARG A 56 5.87 14.50 -4.82
N SER A 57 5.10 15.41 -4.23
CA SER A 57 5.60 16.25 -3.13
C SER A 57 5.80 15.47 -1.83
N GLN A 58 5.14 14.33 -1.66
CA GLN A 58 5.17 13.49 -0.45
C GLN A 58 6.40 12.57 -0.43
N VAL A 59 7.58 13.15 -0.25
CA VAL A 59 8.85 12.42 -0.21
C VAL A 59 9.24 12.10 1.23
N PHE A 60 9.00 10.85 1.66
CA PHE A 60 9.30 10.35 3.01
C PHE A 60 10.32 9.20 2.96
N VAL A 61 11.59 9.56 2.77
CA VAL A 61 12.70 8.62 2.52
C VAL A 61 13.93 8.84 3.41
N GLU A 62 13.86 9.74 4.38
CA GLU A 62 14.94 9.98 5.35
C GLU A 62 14.82 8.99 6.53
N THR A 63 15.19 7.74 6.26
CA THR A 63 14.98 6.62 7.18
C THR A 63 16.21 6.33 8.04
N PRO A 64 16.04 5.75 9.26
CA PRO A 64 17.16 5.24 10.05
C PRO A 64 18.07 4.26 9.28
N TRP A 65 17.50 3.43 8.41
CA TRP A 65 18.26 2.57 7.50
C TRP A 65 19.15 3.38 6.55
N LYS A 66 18.62 4.43 5.91
CA LYS A 66 19.38 5.32 5.03
C LYS A 66 20.57 5.95 5.76
N HIS A 67 20.38 6.39 7.00
CA HIS A 67 21.48 6.91 7.82
C HIS A 67 22.51 5.82 8.19
N TYR A 68 22.06 4.59 8.47
CA TYR A 68 22.95 3.46 8.75
C TYR A 68 23.85 3.14 7.57
N VAL A 69 23.28 2.97 6.37
CA VAL A 69 24.07 2.70 5.14
C VAL A 69 24.94 3.90 4.74
N GLY A 70 24.56 5.12 5.15
CA GLY A 70 25.36 6.34 5.02
C GLY A 70 26.53 6.45 6.00
N GLY A 71 26.77 5.43 6.85
CA GLY A 71 27.91 5.35 7.75
C GLY A 71 27.62 5.70 9.21
N ASN A 72 26.36 5.99 9.58
CA ASN A 72 25.98 6.14 10.97
C ASN A 72 25.65 4.78 11.59
N ASP A 73 26.65 4.06 12.09
CA ASP A 73 26.50 2.73 12.70
C ASP A 73 25.53 2.69 13.90
N ARG A 74 25.19 3.83 14.48
CA ARG A 74 24.28 3.95 15.62
C ARG A 74 22.85 4.31 15.21
N ALA A 75 22.57 4.47 13.92
CA ALA A 75 21.24 4.81 13.43
C ALA A 75 20.21 3.69 13.63
N ILE A 76 20.66 2.44 13.73
CA ILE A 76 19.78 1.28 13.96
C ILE A 76 20.31 0.39 15.09
N SER A 77 19.40 -0.33 15.75
CA SER A 77 19.72 -1.24 16.86
C SER A 77 20.47 -2.49 16.39
N GLY A 78 21.13 -3.20 17.32
CA GLY A 78 21.75 -4.50 17.02
C GLY A 78 20.74 -5.54 16.52
N GLU A 79 19.52 -5.52 17.05
CA GLU A 79 18.42 -6.38 16.61
C GLU A 79 18.01 -6.09 15.16
N ALA A 80 17.89 -4.81 14.78
CA ALA A 80 17.61 -4.42 13.40
C ALA A 80 18.76 -4.80 12.44
N LYS A 81 20.02 -4.79 12.90
CA LYS A 81 21.15 -5.29 12.11
C LYS A 81 21.04 -6.80 11.87
N LEU A 82 20.65 -7.58 12.88
CA LEU A 82 20.40 -9.02 12.72
C LEU A 82 19.23 -9.27 11.76
N GLY A 83 18.16 -8.47 11.87
CA GLY A 83 17.04 -8.49 10.92
C GLY A 83 17.44 -8.19 9.49
N ALA A 84 18.31 -7.19 9.29
CA ALA A 84 18.86 -6.88 7.98
C ALA A 84 19.68 -8.05 7.42
N LEU A 85 20.47 -8.74 8.24
CA LEU A 85 21.21 -9.93 7.81
C LEU A 85 20.24 -11.03 7.34
N LEU A 86 19.17 -11.31 8.08
CA LEU A 86 18.14 -12.26 7.66
C LEU A 86 17.48 -11.82 6.34
N PHE A 87 17.15 -10.54 6.21
CA PHE A 87 16.47 -9.99 5.04
C PHE A 87 17.31 -10.09 3.75
N TYR A 88 18.61 -9.77 3.83
CA TYR A 88 19.51 -9.68 2.68
C TYR A 88 20.19 -11.00 2.32
N ARG A 89 20.33 -11.95 3.26
CA ARG A 89 21.01 -13.21 2.97
C ARG A 89 20.12 -14.18 2.19
N PRO A 90 20.70 -14.94 1.25
CA PRO A 90 19.99 -15.99 0.54
C PRO A 90 19.70 -17.17 1.48
N TYR A 91 18.80 -18.07 1.06
CA TYR A 91 18.37 -19.21 1.87
C TYR A 91 19.53 -20.14 2.24
N GLU A 92 20.46 -20.35 1.31
CA GLU A 92 21.62 -21.22 1.44
C GLU A 92 22.62 -20.74 2.49
N GLU A 93 22.57 -19.45 2.84
CA GLU A 93 23.39 -18.83 3.89
C GLU A 93 22.63 -18.66 5.21
N GLY A 94 21.45 -19.29 5.34
CA GLY A 94 20.58 -19.19 6.51
C GLY A 94 19.81 -17.87 6.61
N GLY A 95 19.63 -17.15 5.50
CA GLY A 95 18.77 -15.98 5.42
C GLY A 95 17.33 -16.30 5.02
N ALA A 96 16.49 -15.27 5.05
CA ALA A 96 15.10 -15.31 4.60
C ALA A 96 14.92 -14.88 3.13
N ASN A 97 16.00 -14.42 2.47
CA ASN A 97 16.05 -14.03 1.07
C ASN A 97 14.97 -13.02 0.63
N CYS A 98 14.52 -12.16 1.56
CA CYS A 98 13.49 -11.15 1.29
C CYS A 98 13.93 -10.17 0.20
N VAL A 99 15.23 -9.87 0.14
CA VAL A 99 15.84 -9.00 -0.88
C VAL A 99 15.67 -9.53 -2.30
N SER A 100 15.39 -10.83 -2.50
CA SER A 100 15.19 -11.37 -3.86
C SER A 100 14.08 -10.65 -4.62
N CYS A 101 13.03 -10.19 -3.94
CA CYS A 101 11.99 -9.32 -4.52
C CYS A 101 12.04 -7.88 -3.97
N HIS A 102 12.34 -7.71 -2.68
CA HIS A 102 12.38 -6.39 -2.03
C HIS A 102 13.79 -5.77 -2.04
N ARG A 103 14.25 -5.37 -3.24
CA ARG A 103 15.61 -4.84 -3.48
C ARG A 103 15.64 -3.37 -3.88
N GLY A 104 16.85 -2.82 -3.93
CA GLY A 104 17.11 -1.42 -4.27
C GLY A 104 16.66 -0.45 -3.18
N ASP A 105 16.80 0.84 -3.46
CA ASP A 105 16.56 1.91 -2.48
C ASP A 105 15.09 2.01 -2.06
N PHE A 106 14.18 1.53 -2.91
CA PHE A 106 12.74 1.51 -2.65
C PHE A 106 12.24 0.16 -2.12
N PHE A 107 13.11 -0.83 -1.90
CA PHE A 107 12.73 -2.16 -1.39
C PHE A 107 11.62 -2.84 -2.22
N THR A 108 11.73 -2.73 -3.53
CA THR A 108 10.83 -3.36 -4.49
C THR A 108 11.55 -3.55 -5.83
N ASP A 109 11.29 -4.68 -6.48
CA ASP A 109 11.68 -4.93 -7.86
C ASP A 109 10.63 -4.44 -8.88
N GLU A 110 9.49 -3.92 -8.39
CA GLU A 110 8.30 -3.54 -9.15
C GLU A 110 7.68 -4.67 -9.99
N ASP A 111 8.13 -5.91 -9.82
CA ASP A 111 7.66 -7.07 -10.54
C ASP A 111 6.43 -7.70 -9.83
N PHE A 112 5.87 -8.73 -10.43
CA PHE A 112 4.62 -9.36 -10.03
C PHE A 112 4.86 -10.79 -9.57
N HIS A 113 4.52 -11.08 -8.31
CA HIS A 113 4.74 -12.39 -7.69
C HIS A 113 3.48 -12.96 -7.06
N VAL A 114 3.41 -14.29 -6.97
CA VAL A 114 2.35 -14.99 -6.26
C VAL A 114 2.83 -15.28 -4.85
N MET A 115 2.21 -14.68 -3.83
CA MET A 115 2.54 -14.92 -2.41
C MET A 115 1.37 -15.47 -1.60
N ALA A 116 0.23 -15.79 -2.25
CA ALA A 116 -0.93 -16.43 -1.64
C ALA A 116 -1.45 -15.76 -0.35
N VAL A 117 -1.39 -14.43 -0.26
CA VAL A 117 -2.03 -13.64 0.81
C VAL A 117 -3.53 -13.98 0.86
N PRO A 118 -4.15 -14.11 2.07
CA PRO A 118 -5.56 -14.45 2.19
C PRO A 118 -6.45 -13.57 1.32
N GLN A 119 -7.30 -14.21 0.53
CA GLN A 119 -8.20 -13.56 -0.43
C GLN A 119 -9.51 -13.17 0.26
N ILE A 120 -9.43 -12.23 1.21
CA ILE A 120 -10.62 -11.63 1.82
C ILE A 120 -11.23 -10.58 0.87
N GLY A 121 -12.54 -10.44 0.97
CA GLY A 121 -13.36 -9.49 0.25
C GLY A 121 -14.18 -10.07 -0.89
N ARG A 122 -14.94 -9.19 -1.54
CA ARG A 122 -15.83 -9.56 -2.67
C ARG A 122 -15.06 -9.93 -3.96
N GLY A 123 -13.73 -9.83 -3.94
CA GLY A 123 -12.89 -9.96 -5.13
C GLY A 123 -13.22 -8.91 -6.18
N LYS A 124 -12.92 -9.23 -7.44
CA LYS A 124 -13.22 -8.39 -8.62
C LYS A 124 -14.21 -9.05 -9.57
N ASN A 125 -14.95 -10.04 -9.07
CA ASN A 125 -15.79 -10.96 -9.85
C ASN A 125 -15.01 -11.76 -10.90
N ASP A 126 -13.75 -12.07 -10.62
CA ASP A 126 -12.85 -12.81 -11.51
C ASP A 126 -12.66 -14.27 -11.06
N GLY A 127 -11.86 -15.01 -11.83
CA GLY A 127 -11.41 -16.36 -11.49
C GLY A 127 -12.45 -17.45 -11.81
N PRO A 128 -12.12 -18.72 -11.51
CA PRO A 128 -12.94 -19.87 -11.91
C PRO A 128 -14.37 -19.85 -11.37
N ASN A 129 -14.59 -19.19 -10.24
CA ASN A 129 -15.87 -19.09 -9.54
C ASN A 129 -16.55 -17.71 -9.72
N GLY A 130 -15.94 -16.80 -10.49
CA GLY A 130 -16.42 -15.44 -10.73
C GLY A 130 -16.48 -14.57 -9.46
N ARG A 131 -15.68 -14.89 -8.44
CA ARG A 131 -15.74 -14.30 -7.08
C ARG A 131 -14.36 -14.07 -6.45
N GLY A 132 -13.29 -14.11 -7.24
CA GLY A 132 -11.91 -13.88 -6.79
C GLY A 132 -11.31 -12.58 -7.31
N ASP A 133 -10.08 -12.29 -6.86
CA ASP A 133 -9.15 -11.35 -7.51
C ASP A 133 -7.99 -12.18 -8.10
N ILE A 134 -7.90 -12.24 -9.43
CA ILE A 134 -6.84 -12.99 -10.14
C ILE A 134 -5.56 -12.16 -10.32
N GLY A 135 -5.46 -11.00 -9.67
CA GLY A 135 -4.29 -10.13 -9.69
C GLY A 135 -3.98 -9.60 -11.09
N ARG A 136 -2.69 -9.60 -11.43
CA ARG A 136 -2.17 -9.10 -12.71
C ARG A 136 -2.87 -9.67 -13.95
N SER A 137 -3.36 -10.91 -13.87
CA SER A 137 -4.06 -11.56 -14.98
C SER A 137 -5.35 -10.84 -15.41
N ASP A 138 -5.98 -10.05 -14.54
CA ASP A 138 -7.15 -9.26 -14.96
C ASP A 138 -6.75 -8.15 -15.94
N ILE A 139 -5.51 -7.66 -15.89
CA ILE A 139 -5.04 -6.65 -16.84
C ILE A 139 -4.32 -7.31 -18.03
N SER A 140 -3.40 -8.25 -17.77
CA SER A 140 -2.57 -8.84 -18.81
C SER A 140 -3.28 -9.91 -19.65
N ARG A 141 -4.36 -10.49 -19.13
CA ARG A 141 -5.11 -11.61 -19.73
C ARG A 141 -4.30 -12.90 -19.92
N PHE A 142 -3.09 -13.00 -19.35
CA PHE A 142 -2.29 -14.22 -19.39
C PHE A 142 -2.54 -15.10 -18.18
N LEU A 143 -2.81 -16.39 -18.43
CA LEU A 143 -2.90 -17.40 -17.36
C LEU A 143 -1.60 -17.54 -16.56
N SER A 144 -0.45 -17.16 -17.12
CA SER A 144 0.84 -17.11 -16.41
C SER A 144 0.83 -16.10 -15.25
N ASP A 145 -0.04 -15.10 -15.29
CA ASP A 145 -0.06 -13.98 -14.36
C ASP A 145 -1.14 -14.07 -13.28
N GLN A 146 -1.88 -15.18 -13.22
CA GLN A 146 -2.90 -15.37 -12.20
C GLN A 146 -2.30 -15.29 -10.80
N TYR A 147 -3.01 -14.54 -9.94
CA TYR A 147 -2.71 -14.30 -8.54
C TYR A 147 -1.36 -13.60 -8.29
N LYS A 148 -0.76 -13.02 -9.33
CA LYS A 148 0.42 -12.18 -9.14
C LYS A 148 0.01 -10.78 -8.72
N PHE A 149 0.67 -10.25 -7.70
CA PHE A 149 0.53 -8.86 -7.27
C PHE A 149 1.89 -8.18 -7.33
N ARG A 150 1.89 -6.87 -7.60
CA ARG A 150 3.14 -6.09 -7.66
C ARG A 150 3.81 -6.12 -6.28
N THR A 151 5.13 -6.29 -6.24
CA THR A 151 5.93 -6.09 -5.03
C THR A 151 5.76 -4.64 -4.55
N PRO A 152 5.14 -4.37 -3.40
CA PRO A 152 5.06 -3.01 -2.88
C PRO A 152 6.44 -2.56 -2.38
N THR A 153 6.67 -1.25 -2.33
CA THR A 153 7.78 -0.69 -1.54
C THR A 153 7.60 -1.05 -0.07
N LEU A 154 8.71 -1.30 0.63
CA LEU A 154 8.71 -1.47 2.10
C LEU A 154 9.07 -0.17 2.85
N LEU A 155 9.29 0.94 2.15
CA LEU A 155 9.43 2.25 2.81
C LEU A 155 8.13 2.59 3.53
N ASN A 156 8.26 3.01 4.80
CA ASN A 156 7.14 3.36 5.69
C ASN A 156 6.17 2.21 5.99
N VAL A 157 6.54 0.95 5.70
CA VAL A 157 5.64 -0.22 5.86
C VAL A 157 5.09 -0.39 7.27
N GLU A 158 5.79 0.12 8.29
CA GLU A 158 5.35 0.07 9.69
C GLU A 158 4.00 0.77 9.93
N VAL A 159 3.68 1.82 9.17
CA VAL A 159 2.53 2.69 9.41
C VAL A 159 1.45 2.61 8.32
N THR A 160 1.54 1.60 7.44
CA THR A 160 0.62 1.43 6.30
C THR A 160 -0.27 0.19 6.43
N GLY A 161 -0.45 -0.31 7.65
CA GLY A 161 -1.38 -1.40 7.91
C GLY A 161 -2.85 -1.02 7.63
N PRO A 162 -3.75 -2.00 7.50
CA PRO A 162 -3.48 -3.45 7.47
C PRO A 162 -2.73 -3.87 6.19
N TRP A 163 -2.03 -5.00 6.25
CA TRP A 163 -1.07 -5.42 5.22
C TRP A 163 -1.62 -6.51 4.28
N GLY A 164 -0.96 -6.63 3.12
CA GLY A 164 -1.36 -7.48 2.01
C GLY A 164 -2.28 -6.76 1.02
N HIS A 165 -2.45 -7.29 -0.20
CA HIS A 165 -3.27 -6.65 -1.23
C HIS A 165 -4.76 -6.54 -0.84
N SER A 166 -5.20 -7.39 0.08
CA SER A 166 -6.55 -7.47 0.61
C SER A 166 -6.71 -6.86 2.01
N GLY A 167 -5.62 -6.38 2.64
CA GLY A 167 -5.64 -5.90 4.02
C GLY A 167 -5.90 -7.02 5.05
N ALA A 168 -5.50 -8.26 4.74
CA ALA A 168 -5.80 -9.43 5.56
C ALA A 168 -5.02 -9.52 6.89
N TYR A 169 -3.94 -8.77 7.05
CA TYR A 169 -3.11 -8.84 8.26
C TYR A 169 -3.13 -7.54 9.05
N THR A 170 -3.40 -7.62 10.36
CA THR A 170 -3.42 -6.44 11.26
C THR A 170 -2.14 -6.25 12.07
N SER A 171 -1.14 -7.11 11.87
CA SER A 171 0.22 -6.94 12.40
C SER A 171 1.29 -7.22 11.35
N LEU A 172 2.42 -6.50 11.45
CA LEU A 172 3.55 -6.68 10.54
C LEU A 172 4.23 -8.03 10.79
N GLU A 173 4.22 -8.52 12.03
CA GLU A 173 4.69 -9.84 12.43
C GLU A 173 3.94 -10.94 11.70
N ALA A 174 2.61 -10.87 11.63
CA ALA A 174 1.80 -11.86 10.90
C ALA A 174 2.06 -11.81 9.39
N MET A 175 2.24 -10.61 8.84
CA MET A 175 2.60 -10.41 7.44
C MET A 175 3.99 -11.00 7.12
N VAL A 176 4.98 -10.81 7.99
CA VAL A 176 6.33 -11.40 7.84
C VAL A 176 6.26 -12.92 7.89
N ARG A 177 5.49 -13.50 8.81
CA ARG A 177 5.27 -14.96 8.86
C ARG A 177 4.61 -15.49 7.61
N HIS A 178 3.63 -14.76 7.07
CA HIS A 178 3.01 -15.13 5.80
C HIS A 178 4.01 -15.10 4.65
N MET A 179 4.81 -14.04 4.53
CA MET A 179 5.82 -13.94 3.48
C MET A 179 6.92 -15.00 3.63
N ALA A 180 7.24 -15.43 4.85
CA ALA A 180 8.19 -16.51 5.10
C ALA A 180 7.61 -17.89 4.75
N ASN A 181 6.36 -18.17 5.08
CA ASN A 181 5.72 -19.47 4.81
C ASN A 181 4.20 -19.33 4.58
N PRO A 182 3.76 -19.05 3.34
CA PRO A 182 2.34 -18.82 3.03
C PRO A 182 1.42 -19.99 3.37
N ALA A 183 1.87 -21.23 3.13
CA ALA A 183 1.07 -22.43 3.41
C ALA A 183 0.77 -22.55 4.91
N ARG A 184 1.81 -22.41 5.75
CA ARG A 184 1.66 -22.47 7.21
C ARG A 184 0.85 -21.30 7.75
N ALA A 185 1.08 -20.10 7.23
CA ALA A 185 0.35 -18.91 7.65
C ALA A 185 -1.14 -18.95 7.29
N LEU A 186 -1.50 -19.48 6.10
CA LEU A 186 -2.89 -19.72 5.72
C LEU A 186 -3.56 -20.76 6.62
N ALA A 187 -2.87 -21.87 6.90
CA ALA A 187 -3.40 -22.92 7.77
C ALA A 187 -3.65 -22.44 9.22
N ALA A 188 -2.88 -21.45 9.67
CA ALA A 188 -2.98 -20.86 11.01
C ALA A 188 -3.68 -19.49 11.02
N TYR A 189 -4.33 -19.08 9.93
CA TYR A 189 -4.91 -17.75 9.82
C TYR A 189 -6.14 -17.59 10.73
N ASP A 190 -6.06 -16.62 11.65
CA ASP A 190 -7.14 -16.28 12.58
C ASP A 190 -7.94 -15.07 12.07
N GLU A 191 -9.22 -15.27 11.75
CA GLU A 191 -10.12 -14.19 11.29
C GLU A 191 -10.47 -13.20 12.41
N GLY A 192 -10.34 -13.60 13.68
CA GLY A 192 -10.61 -12.75 14.83
C GLY A 192 -9.75 -11.47 14.81
N GLN A 193 -8.58 -11.51 14.15
CA GLN A 193 -7.70 -10.35 14.00
C GLN A 193 -8.34 -9.18 13.22
N LEU A 194 -9.39 -9.44 12.42
CA LEU A 194 -10.07 -8.44 11.58
C LEU A 194 -11.18 -7.69 12.34
N GLY A 195 -11.51 -8.14 13.56
CA GLY A 195 -12.52 -7.56 14.43
C GLY A 195 -13.96 -7.96 14.08
N ASP A 196 -14.85 -7.84 15.06
CA ASP A 196 -16.24 -8.33 14.99
C ASP A 196 -17.12 -7.59 13.97
N GLN A 197 -16.65 -6.47 13.43
CA GLN A 197 -17.40 -5.63 12.49
C GLN A 197 -17.19 -6.02 11.03
N ILE A 198 -16.31 -6.98 10.74
CA ILE A 198 -16.09 -7.40 9.35
C ILE A 198 -17.37 -8.03 8.78
N PRO A 199 -17.94 -7.48 7.68
CA PRO A 199 -19.14 -8.06 7.11
C PRO A 199 -18.88 -9.50 6.65
N PRO A 200 -19.76 -10.48 6.95
CA PRO A 200 -19.53 -11.90 6.60
C PRO A 200 -19.23 -12.14 5.12
N VAL A 201 -19.76 -11.29 4.24
CA VAL A 201 -19.50 -11.33 2.79
C VAL A 201 -18.01 -11.15 2.43
N GLN A 202 -17.21 -10.54 3.31
CA GLN A 202 -15.76 -10.39 3.11
C GLN A 202 -15.01 -11.71 3.35
N LEU A 203 -15.58 -12.66 4.08
CA LEU A 203 -14.93 -13.94 4.43
C LEU A 203 -15.52 -15.12 3.66
N ALA A 204 -16.71 -14.94 3.07
CA ALA A 204 -17.51 -15.99 2.44
C ALA A 204 -16.75 -16.88 1.43
N TYR A 205 -15.76 -16.34 0.71
CA TYR A 205 -14.99 -17.07 -0.30
C TYR A 205 -13.49 -17.10 -0.02
N ARG A 206 -13.07 -16.72 1.21
CA ARG A 206 -11.67 -16.63 1.59
C ARG A 206 -10.94 -17.95 1.35
N ASP A 207 -11.49 -19.05 1.86
CA ASP A 207 -10.81 -20.36 1.82
C ASP A 207 -10.61 -20.86 0.42
N GLU A 208 -11.67 -20.84 -0.39
CA GLU A 208 -11.64 -21.26 -1.78
C GLU A 208 -10.63 -20.42 -2.58
N ASN A 209 -10.72 -19.08 -2.49
CA ASN A 209 -9.86 -18.20 -3.26
C ASN A 209 -8.40 -18.24 -2.80
N SER A 210 -8.15 -18.37 -1.50
CA SER A 210 -6.80 -18.47 -0.95
C SER A 210 -6.15 -19.81 -1.31
N ALA A 211 -6.93 -20.90 -1.33
CA ALA A 211 -6.46 -22.20 -1.79
C ALA A 211 -6.05 -22.18 -3.27
N LEU A 212 -6.79 -21.47 -4.13
CA LEU A 212 -6.41 -21.29 -5.54
C LEU A 212 -5.09 -20.51 -5.70
N ALA A 213 -4.91 -19.44 -4.92
CA ALA A 213 -3.66 -18.68 -4.93
C ALA A 213 -2.47 -19.49 -4.39
N LEU A 214 -2.67 -20.31 -3.35
CA LEU A 214 -1.64 -21.20 -2.80
C LEU A 214 -1.27 -22.29 -3.80
N ALA A 215 -2.25 -22.96 -4.40
CA ALA A 215 -2.02 -23.96 -5.44
C ALA A 215 -1.24 -23.38 -6.63
N ARG A 216 -1.50 -22.11 -6.97
CA ARG A 216 -0.73 -21.39 -7.99
C ARG A 216 0.73 -21.18 -7.60
N LEU A 217 1.00 -20.76 -6.36
CA LEU A 217 2.35 -20.60 -5.84
C LEU A 217 3.11 -21.93 -5.87
N GLU A 218 2.49 -23.01 -5.39
CA GLU A 218 3.07 -24.35 -5.38
C GLU A 218 3.36 -24.87 -6.80
N ALA A 219 2.43 -24.68 -7.73
CA ALA A 219 2.65 -25.03 -9.13
C ALA A 219 3.80 -24.24 -9.77
N ASN A 220 3.93 -22.94 -9.44
CA ASN A 220 5.05 -22.14 -9.91
C ASN A 220 6.39 -22.64 -9.34
N ARG A 221 6.42 -23.03 -8.06
CA ARG A 221 7.62 -23.63 -7.43
C ARG A 221 8.01 -24.95 -8.07
N ALA A 222 7.05 -25.87 -8.22
CA ALA A 222 7.28 -27.18 -8.84
C ALA A 222 7.76 -27.06 -10.30
N ALA A 223 7.32 -26.02 -11.01
CA ALA A 223 7.74 -25.73 -12.38
C ALA A 223 9.02 -24.88 -12.49
N GLY A 224 9.68 -24.54 -11.37
CA GLY A 224 10.89 -23.69 -11.37
C GLY A 224 10.65 -22.24 -11.85
N ARG A 225 9.42 -21.74 -11.77
CA ARG A 225 9.02 -20.38 -12.21
C ARG A 225 9.17 -19.32 -11.12
N THR A 226 9.54 -19.73 -9.92
CA THR A 226 9.87 -18.83 -8.81
C THR A 226 11.02 -19.45 -8.02
N HIS A 227 11.88 -18.58 -7.49
CA HIS A 227 12.96 -18.97 -6.58
C HIS A 227 12.52 -18.95 -5.11
N PHE A 228 11.28 -18.54 -4.82
CA PHE A 228 10.74 -18.51 -3.46
C PHE A 228 10.75 -19.91 -2.82
N GLN A 229 11.27 -19.98 -1.60
CA GLN A 229 11.21 -21.16 -0.74
C GLN A 229 10.62 -20.76 0.62
N PRO A 230 9.73 -21.60 1.19
CA PRO A 230 9.21 -21.37 2.53
C PRO A 230 10.34 -21.56 3.55
N VAL A 231 10.41 -20.65 4.51
CA VAL A 231 11.34 -20.69 5.63
C VAL A 231 10.55 -20.63 6.93
N ASP A 232 10.87 -21.53 7.86
CA ASP A 232 10.26 -21.51 9.20
C ASP A 232 11.09 -20.62 10.12
N LEU A 233 10.74 -19.34 10.16
CA LEU A 233 11.35 -18.37 11.08
C LEU A 233 10.87 -18.59 12.51
N THR A 234 11.81 -18.51 13.45
CA THR A 234 11.53 -18.42 14.88
C THR A 234 10.89 -17.08 15.24
N ASP A 235 10.28 -16.99 16.42
CA ASP A 235 9.69 -15.74 16.91
C ASP A 235 10.74 -14.63 17.06
N GLN A 236 11.97 -15.00 17.44
CA GLN A 236 13.09 -14.08 17.54
C GLN A 236 13.50 -13.53 16.16
N GLU A 237 13.59 -14.38 15.14
CA GLU A 237 13.94 -13.96 13.77
C GLU A 237 12.84 -13.09 13.16
N VAL A 238 11.57 -13.41 13.41
CA VAL A 238 10.44 -12.55 13.01
C VAL A 238 10.55 -11.18 13.68
N GLY A 239 10.83 -11.14 14.98
CA GLY A 239 11.05 -9.89 15.72
C GLY A 239 12.20 -9.06 15.16
N GLN A 240 13.32 -9.71 14.82
CA GLN A 240 14.47 -9.08 14.19
C GLN A 240 14.16 -8.49 12.82
N ILE A 241 13.48 -9.23 11.95
CA ILE A 241 13.05 -8.73 10.64
C ILE A 241 12.09 -7.55 10.80
N VAL A 242 11.13 -7.63 11.73
CA VAL A 242 10.23 -6.50 12.02
C VAL A 242 11.02 -5.30 12.53
N ALA A 243 11.99 -5.49 13.43
CA ALA A 243 12.86 -4.41 13.90
C ALA A 243 13.61 -3.75 12.74
N PHE A 244 14.09 -4.53 11.77
CA PHE A 244 14.67 -4.01 10.53
C PHE A 244 13.65 -3.23 9.68
N LEU A 245 12.46 -3.78 9.43
CA LEU A 245 11.43 -3.10 8.63
C LEU A 245 11.02 -1.75 9.23
N LYS A 246 10.99 -1.62 10.56
CA LYS A 246 10.73 -0.34 11.25
C LYS A 246 11.81 0.71 11.00
N THR A 247 13.03 0.30 10.65
CA THR A 247 14.10 1.23 10.24
C THR A 247 13.89 1.84 8.86
N LEU A 248 12.92 1.32 8.09
CA LEU A 248 12.54 1.83 6.77
C LEU A 248 11.47 2.92 6.86
N THR A 249 11.10 3.35 8.07
CA THR A 249 10.10 4.40 8.30
C THR A 249 10.78 5.75 8.48
N ASP A 250 10.40 6.71 7.65
CA ASP A 250 10.77 8.11 7.83
C ASP A 250 10.08 8.65 9.10
N PRO A 251 10.80 9.26 10.06
CA PRO A 251 10.18 9.82 11.26
C PRO A 251 9.06 10.82 10.96
N CYS A 252 9.13 11.53 9.83
CA CYS A 252 8.13 12.50 9.39
C CYS A 252 6.72 11.88 9.30
N VAL A 253 6.59 10.63 8.82
CA VAL A 253 5.26 10.00 8.66
C VAL A 253 4.60 9.62 9.98
N LYS A 254 5.33 9.73 11.10
CA LYS A 254 4.81 9.57 12.46
C LYS A 254 4.59 10.91 13.17
N ASP A 255 5.00 12.01 12.55
CA ASP A 255 4.92 13.35 13.13
C ASP A 255 3.89 14.20 12.37
N ARG A 256 2.81 14.55 13.07
CA ARG A 256 1.73 15.36 12.52
C ARG A 256 2.21 16.74 12.08
N GLU A 257 3.15 17.36 12.80
CA GLU A 257 3.67 18.67 12.42
C GLU A 257 4.49 18.58 11.13
N CYS A 258 5.21 17.47 10.93
CA CYS A 258 5.94 17.24 9.69
C CYS A 258 4.99 17.00 8.51
N LEU A 259 3.91 16.26 8.74
CA LEU A 259 2.88 15.96 7.75
C LEU A 259 1.96 17.15 7.40
N LYS A 260 1.92 18.17 8.25
CA LYS A 260 1.05 19.35 8.12
C LYS A 260 0.94 19.96 6.71
N PRO A 261 2.00 20.04 5.87
CA PRO A 261 1.88 20.58 4.52
C PRO A 261 0.88 19.83 3.62
N TRP A 262 0.55 18.58 3.92
CA TRP A 262 -0.35 17.73 3.12
C TRP A 262 -1.71 17.48 3.76
N PHE A 263 -1.96 17.99 4.96
CA PHE A 263 -3.25 17.82 5.65
C PHE A 263 -3.93 19.16 5.86
N PHE A 264 -5.25 19.18 5.68
CA PHE A 264 -6.06 20.34 6.00
C PHE A 264 -6.16 20.51 7.52
N GLU A 265 -5.88 21.72 8.02
CA GLU A 265 -6.04 22.01 9.44
C GLU A 265 -7.51 22.20 9.77
N ALA A 266 -7.93 21.73 10.96
CA ALA A 266 -9.30 21.86 11.47
C ALA A 266 -9.86 23.30 11.39
N GLN A 267 -8.97 24.30 11.45
CA GLN A 267 -9.28 25.74 11.41
C GLN A 267 -9.43 26.29 9.98
N THR A 268 -8.85 25.64 8.98
CA THR A 268 -8.95 26.02 7.56
C THR A 268 -10.02 25.24 6.80
N VAL A 269 -10.49 24.10 7.33
CA VAL A 269 -11.54 23.27 6.72
C VAL A 269 -12.75 24.09 6.26
N GLY A 270 -13.26 25.02 7.07
CA GLY A 270 -14.42 25.83 6.64
C GLY A 270 -14.17 26.69 5.38
N LYS A 271 -12.91 27.03 5.08
CA LYS A 271 -12.50 27.81 3.92
C LYS A 271 -12.07 26.94 2.74
N GLU A 272 -11.49 25.77 3.00
CA GLU A 272 -10.90 24.86 2.00
C GLU A 272 -11.79 23.66 1.65
N ASP A 273 -12.78 23.35 2.50
CA ASP A 273 -13.88 22.42 2.22
C ASP A 273 -14.90 23.11 1.31
N VAL A 274 -14.68 22.90 0.01
CA VAL A 274 -15.45 23.53 -1.06
C VAL A 274 -16.86 22.93 -1.22
N ASP A 275 -17.08 21.69 -0.74
CA ASP A 275 -18.34 20.97 -0.90
C ASP A 275 -18.98 20.47 0.40
N GLY A 276 -18.32 20.62 1.54
CA GLY A 276 -18.82 20.13 2.82
C GLY A 276 -18.67 18.61 2.98
N LEU A 277 -17.97 17.94 2.05
CA LEU A 277 -17.81 16.49 2.00
C LEU A 277 -16.38 16.06 2.35
N MET A 278 -15.54 16.98 2.86
CA MET A 278 -14.19 16.65 3.27
C MET A 278 -14.19 15.52 4.31
N LEU A 279 -13.61 14.38 3.93
CA LEU A 279 -13.49 13.23 4.81
C LEU A 279 -12.53 13.56 5.96
N ARG A 280 -13.02 13.41 7.19
CA ARG A 280 -12.22 13.54 8.40
C ARG A 280 -11.88 12.14 8.89
N ALA A 281 -10.73 11.65 8.45
CA ALA A 281 -10.21 10.38 8.94
C ALA A 281 -9.89 10.55 10.45
N ILE A 282 -10.42 9.65 11.27
CA ILE A 282 -10.15 9.59 12.71
C ILE A 282 -9.69 8.19 13.08
N ASP A 283 -8.78 8.09 14.04
CA ASP A 283 -8.31 6.81 14.58
C ASP A 283 -9.40 6.13 15.42
N HIS A 284 -9.13 4.91 15.87
CA HIS A 284 -10.04 4.14 16.72
C HIS A 284 -10.37 4.83 18.07
N ARG A 285 -9.59 5.84 18.48
CA ARG A 285 -9.82 6.71 19.65
C ARG A 285 -10.52 8.02 19.29
N ARG A 286 -10.98 8.16 18.04
CA ARG A 286 -11.60 9.37 17.47
C ARG A 286 -10.68 10.59 17.37
N SER A 287 -9.38 10.38 17.43
CA SER A 287 -8.39 11.43 17.16
C SER A 287 -8.27 11.61 15.65
N PRO A 288 -8.26 12.84 15.11
CA PRO A 288 -7.98 13.05 13.70
C PRO A 288 -6.67 12.36 13.31
N LEU A 289 -6.71 11.57 12.23
CA LEU A 289 -5.52 11.02 11.59
C LEU A 289 -4.70 12.16 10.99
#